data_AF-A0A8C9XXC4-F1
#
_entry.id   AF-A0A8C9XXC4-F1
#
_cell.length_a   1.000
_cell.length_b   1.000
_cell.length_c   1.000
_cell.angle_alpha   90.00
_cell.angle_beta   90.00
_cell.angle_gamma   90.00
#
_symmetry.space_group_name_H-M   'P 1'
#
loop_
_entity.id
_entity.type
_entity.pdbx_description
1 polymer ?
#
loop_
_entity_poly.entity_id
_entity_poly.type
_entity_poly.pdbx_seq_one_letter_code
_entity_poly.pdbx_strand_id
1 'polypeptide(L)'
;ETFNPACTLCLYIIKKLETLLPKNMTEIMGEVCDLVPESYKDRCDDFVDKYGVQIVEFLLSSAAPHTICSLLHLCLFKEQPVAG
;
A
#
# COMPACT_ATOMS: atom_id res chain seq x y z
N GLU A 1 14.45 0.63 -17.11
CA GLU A 1 13.47 0.70 -16.01
C GLU A 1 14.09 1.45 -14.86
N THR A 2 13.46 2.53 -14.38
CA THR A 2 13.95 3.26 -13.20
C THR A 2 13.47 2.49 -11.97
N PHE A 3 14.39 1.96 -11.19
CA PHE A 3 14.08 1.36 -9.89
C PHE A 3 13.47 2.43 -8.99
N ASN A 4 12.21 2.27 -8.59
CA ASN A 4 11.56 3.14 -7.61
C ASN A 4 11.34 2.35 -6.31
N PRO A 5 12.24 2.52 -5.30
CA PRO A 5 12.11 1.85 -4.01
C PRO A 5 10.76 2.10 -3.33
N ALA A 6 10.16 3.28 -3.54
CA ALA A 6 8.86 3.63 -2.97
C ALA A 6 7.72 2.84 -3.62
N CYS A 7 7.80 2.57 -4.93
CA CYS A 7 6.86 1.68 -5.61
C CYS A 7 6.94 0.26 -5.04
N THR A 8 8.16 -0.27 -4.89
CA THR A 8 8.37 -1.63 -4.34
C THR A 8 7.82 -1.75 -2.93
N LEU A 9 8.09 -0.77 -2.06
CA LEU A 9 7.59 -0.75 -0.70
C LEU A 9 6.06 -0.66 -0.66
N CYS A 10 5.46 0.22 -1.47
CA CYS A 10 4.01 0.33 -1.57
C CYS A 10 3.38 -1.00 -1.99
N LEU A 11 3.87 -1.64 -3.05
CA LEU A 11 3.34 -2.91 -3.53
C LEU A 11 3.42 -4.01 -2.47
N TYR A 12 4.49 -4.02 -1.66
CA TYR A 12 4.64 -4.97 -0.57
C TYR A 12 3.60 -4.74 0.54
N ILE A 13 3.45 -3.49 1.00
CA ILE A 13 2.50 -3.12 2.06
C ILE A 13 1.07 -3.42 1.62
N ILE A 14 0.68 -3.00 0.41
CA ILE A 14 -0.70 -3.21 -0.07
C ILE A 14 -1.03 -4.69 -0.21
N LYS A 15 -0.12 -5.53 -0.74
CA LYS A 15 -0.31 -6.99 -0.80
C LYS A 15 -0.44 -7.62 0.58
N LYS A 16 0.29 -7.12 1.58
CA LYS A 16 0.15 -7.60 2.96
C LYS A 16 -1.23 -7.22 3.52
N LEU A 17 -1.69 -6.00 3.29
CA LEU A 17 -3.01 -5.55 3.72
C LEU A 17 -4.16 -6.32 3.03
N GLU A 18 -4.01 -6.70 1.75
CA GLU A 18 -4.98 -7.57 1.06
C GLU A 18 -5.16 -8.92 1.76
N THR A 19 -4.09 -9.52 2.29
CA THR A 19 -4.18 -10.81 3.02
C THR A 19 -4.86 -10.69 4.39
N LEU A 20 -5.07 -9.47 4.87
CA LEU A 20 -5.64 -9.17 6.18
C LEU A 20 -7.12 -8.77 6.09
N LEU A 21 -7.62 -8.50 4.88
CA LEU A 21 -9.04 -8.32 4.60
C LEU A 21 -9.83 -9.64 4.74
N PRO A 22 -11.10 -9.60 5.22
CA PRO A 22 -11.90 -8.41 5.56
C PRO A 22 -11.80 -7.99 7.03
N LYS A 23 -10.84 -8.49 7.82
CA LYS A 23 -10.84 -8.26 9.26
C LYS A 23 -10.39 -6.82 9.56
N ASN A 24 -11.30 -6.03 10.14
CA ASN A 24 -11.07 -4.75 10.83
C ASN A 24 -9.81 -3.99 10.39
N MET A 25 -9.77 -3.52 9.14
CA MET A 25 -8.56 -2.83 8.64
C MET A 25 -8.13 -1.64 9.49
N THR A 26 -9.08 -0.96 10.16
CA THR A 26 -8.79 0.11 11.12
C THR A 26 -7.98 -0.37 12.34
N GLU A 27 -8.23 -1.59 12.80
CA GLU A 27 -7.49 -2.24 13.91
C GLU A 27 -6.12 -2.74 13.40
N ILE A 28 -6.08 -3.28 12.19
CA ILE A 28 -4.87 -3.82 11.55
C ILE A 28 -3.89 -2.73 11.13
N MET A 29 -4.37 -1.55 10.73
CA MET A 29 -3.50 -0.41 10.42
C MET A 29 -2.70 0.05 11.65
N GLY A 30 -3.25 -0.11 12.86
CA GLY A 30 -2.52 0.16 14.10
C GLY A 30 -1.42 -0.86 14.39
N GLU A 31 -1.62 -2.13 14.00
CA GLU A 31 -0.66 -3.22 14.22
C GLU A 31 0.35 -3.40 13.08
N VAL A 32 0.10 -2.81 11.90
CA VAL A 32 0.97 -3.01 10.73
C VAL A 32 2.40 -2.48 10.97
N CYS A 33 2.54 -1.45 11.79
CA CYS A 33 3.83 -0.88 12.15
C CYS A 33 4.57 -1.67 13.25
N ASP A 34 3.91 -2.64 13.88
CA ASP A 34 4.56 -3.64 14.74
C ASP A 34 5.15 -4.81 13.93
N LEU A 35 4.81 -4.93 12.65
CA LEU A 35 5.34 -5.96 11.75
C LEU A 35 6.61 -5.53 10.99
N VAL A 36 7.03 -4.27 11.15
CA VAL A 36 8.25 -3.74 10.54
C VAL A 36 9.39 -3.70 11.56
N PRO A 37 10.66 -3.70 11.12
CA PRO A 37 11.78 -3.52 12.05
C PRO A 37 11.66 -2.20 12.80
N GLU A 38 12.12 -2.18 14.05
CA GLU A 38 12.03 -1.02 14.95
C GLU A 38 12.58 0.28 14.33
N SER A 39 13.64 0.18 13.52
CA SER A 39 14.23 1.31 12.80
C SER A 39 13.32 1.97 11.75
N TYR A 40 12.20 1.35 11.39
CA TYR A 40 11.23 1.84 10.44
C TYR A 40 9.89 2.22 11.06
N LYS A 41 9.72 2.04 12.38
CA LYS A 41 8.44 2.20 13.07
C LYS A 41 7.88 3.62 12.92
N ASP A 42 8.66 4.63 13.28
CA ASP A 42 8.24 6.04 13.15
C ASP A 42 7.83 6.41 11.72
N ARG A 43 8.58 5.93 10.72
CA ARG A 43 8.28 6.18 9.31
C ARG A 43 7.03 5.41 8.84
N CYS A 44 6.76 4.25 9.43
CA CYS A 44 5.54 3.50 9.18
C CYS A 44 4.33 4.23 9.76
N ASP A 45 4.44 4.71 11.00
CA ASP A 45 3.38 5.45 11.68
C ASP A 45 2.99 6.71 10.87
N ASP A 46 3.98 7.50 10.45
CA ASP A 46 3.77 8.67 9.58
C ASP A 46 3.06 8.31 8.25
N PHE A 47 3.37 7.15 7.68
CA PHE A 47 2.79 6.68 6.42
C PHE A 47 1.35 6.23 6.61
N VAL A 48 1.06 5.49 7.69
CA VAL A 48 -0.28 5.02 8.04
C VAL A 48 -1.18 6.19 8.40
N ASP A 49 -0.70 7.15 9.19
CA ASP A 49 -1.46 8.35 9.53
C ASP A 49 -1.83 9.17 8.29
N LYS A 50 -0.91 9.25 7.33
CA LYS A 50 -1.12 10.05 6.11
C LYS A 50 -2.00 9.38 5.07
N TYR A 51 -1.88 8.07 4.89
CA TYR A 51 -2.47 7.35 3.76
C TYR A 51 -3.42 6.22 4.15
N GLY A 52 -3.49 5.85 5.44
CA GLY A 52 -4.19 4.67 5.90
C GLY A 52 -5.66 4.63 5.50
N VAL A 53 -6.39 5.73 5.67
CA VAL A 53 -7.81 5.83 5.28
C VAL A 53 -8.01 5.61 3.78
N GLN A 54 -7.21 6.26 2.93
CA GLN A 54 -7.31 6.10 1.47
C GLN A 54 -6.93 4.68 1.03
N ILE A 55 -5.89 4.10 1.64
CA ILE A 55 -5.48 2.73 1.38
C ILE A 55 -6.63 1.77 1.73
N VAL A 56 -7.29 1.99 2.87
CA VAL A 56 -8.41 1.17 3.31
C VAL A 56 -9.59 1.28 2.35
N GLU A 57 -9.97 2.49 1.94
CA GLU A 57 -11.04 2.73 0.97
C GLU A 57 -10.76 2.04 -0.38
N PHE A 58 -9.53 2.17 -0.89
CA PHE A 58 -9.15 1.53 -2.15
C PHE A 58 -9.16 0.00 -2.04
N LEU A 59 -8.67 -0.56 -0.95
CA LEU A 59 -8.69 -1.99 -0.68
C LEU A 59 -10.13 -2.53 -0.57
N LEU A 60 -11.04 -1.79 0.08
CA LEU A 60 -12.48 -2.13 0.13
C LEU A 60 -13.12 -2.10 -1.27
N SER A 61 -12.66 -1.21 -2.16
CA SER A 61 -13.09 -1.20 -3.57
C SER A 61 -12.48 -2.32 -4.43
N SER A 62 -11.74 -3.26 -3.83
CA SER A 62 -11.02 -4.34 -4.54
C SER A 62 -10.02 -3.81 -5.58
N ALA A 63 -9.44 -2.63 -5.35
CA ALA A 63 -8.43 -2.06 -6.24
C ALA A 63 -7.13 -2.86 -6.14
N ALA A 64 -6.59 -3.28 -7.29
CA ALA A 64 -5.34 -4.02 -7.34
C ALA A 64 -4.16 -3.19 -6.76
N PRO A 65 -3.13 -3.83 -6.17
CA PRO A 65 -2.04 -3.12 -5.49
C PRO A 65 -1.32 -2.11 -6.37
N HIS A 66 -1.16 -2.44 -7.65
CA HIS A 66 -0.53 -1.56 -8.61
C HIS A 66 -1.37 -0.31 -8.89
N THR A 67 -2.69 -0.44 -8.93
CA THR A 67 -3.62 0.70 -9.09
C THR A 67 -3.51 1.64 -7.90
N ILE A 68 -3.54 1.09 -6.68
CA ILE A 68 -3.39 1.87 -5.44
C ILE A 68 -2.06 2.63 -5.43
N CYS A 69 -0.95 1.94 -5.66
CA CYS A 69 0.37 2.56 -5.65
C CYS A 69 0.57 3.58 -6.79
N SER A 70 -0.17 3.45 -7.90
CA SER A 70 -0.14 4.43 -8.99
C SER A 70 -0.99 5.66 -8.68
N LEU A 71 -2.14 5.51 -8.01
CA LEU A 71 -2.95 6.62 -7.50
C LEU A 71 -2.22 7.44 -6.43
N LEU A 72 -1.39 6.79 -5.61
CA LEU A 72 -0.49 7.45 -4.67
C LEU A 72 0.74 8.08 -5.34
N HIS A 73 0.85 7.99 -6.68
CA HIS A 73 1.99 8.44 -7.47
C HIS A 73 3.33 7.79 -7.09
N LEU A 74 3.30 6.65 -6.40
CA LEU A 74 4.48 5.90 -5.98
C LEU A 74 4.94 4.94 -7.07
N CYS A 75 4.02 4.43 -7.89
CA CYS A 75 4.32 3.69 -9.10
C CYS A 75 3.92 4.52 -10.32
N LEU A 76 4.70 4.42 -11.40
CA LEU A 76 4.26 4.93 -12.69
C LEU A 76 3.10 4.05 -13.17
N PHE A 77 2.02 4.67 -13.67
CA PHE A 77 1.11 3.98 -14.56
C PHE A 77 1.93 3.54 -15.78
N LYS A 78 2.32 2.27 -15.83
CA LYS A 78 2.67 1.68 -17.11
C LYS A 78 1.33 1.59 -17.85
N GLU A 79 1.15 2.40 -18.89
CA GLU A 79 0.20 2.05 -19.95
C GLU A 79 0.66 0.69 -20.46
N GLN A 80 0.10 -0.40 -19.92
CA GLN A 80 0.17 -1.66 -20.62
C GLN A 80 -0.61 -1.42 -21.91
N PRO A 81 0.01 -1.58 -23.09
CA PRO A 81 -0.76 -1.61 -24.33
C PRO A 81 -1.85 -2.65 -24.09
N VAL A 82 -3.10 -2.22 -24.20
CA VAL A 82 -4.23 -3.15 -24.25
C VAL A 82 -3.94 -4.02 -25.46
N ALA A 83 -3.45 -5.24 -25.21
CA ALA A 83 -3.33 -6.23 -26.26
C ALA A 83 -4.77 -6.60 -26.63
N GLY A 84 -5.23 -6.03 -27.73
CA GLY A 84 -6.40 -6.52 -28.47
C GLY A 84 -6.12 -7.85 -29.14
#